data_AF-A0A022QM25-F1
#
_entry.id   AF-A0A022QM25-F1
#
_cell.length_a   1.000
_cell.length_b   1.000
_cell.length_c   1.000
_cell.angle_alpha   90.00
_cell.angle_beta   90.00
_cell.angle_gamma   90.00
#
_symmetry.space_group_name_H-M   'P 1'
#
loop_
_entity.id
_entity.type
_entity.pdbx_description
1 polymer ?
#
loop_
_entity_poly.entity_id
_entity_poly.type
_entity_poly.pdbx_seq_one_letter_code
_entity_poly.pdbx_strand_id
1 'polypeptide(L)'
;MASSSNAQLMENPFSQQPQPNVIHVSDSRDEINEDPMMRYIPLHKAALEGDWETAKRIFDRDPQAKSAAINSVGLTLLHVAVGTGKKAIHFVRNMVELIMMDADNCEELMMARTIKGGHTALHTAAHVDNTEAAIILVNRMPRQLYSPNNIRNDFPVHTAALFSHKRTLLYLLQATKEQTPYDCYDGLRLL
;
A
#
# COMPACT_ATOMS: atom_id res chain seq x y z
N MET A 1 91.31 36.19 9.52
CA MET A 1 90.57 35.43 8.48
C MET A 1 89.37 36.26 8.10
N ALA A 2 89.28 36.60 6.83
CA ALA A 2 88.39 37.61 6.29
C ALA A 2 86.95 37.11 6.11
N SER A 3 86.03 38.05 6.26
CA SER A 3 84.81 38.25 5.46
C SER A 3 83.75 37.14 5.40
N SER A 4 82.55 37.45 5.90
CA SER A 4 81.33 37.68 5.10
C SER A 4 80.19 38.07 6.04
N SER A 5 79.70 39.31 5.98
CA SER A 5 78.55 39.75 5.18
C SER A 5 77.22 39.21 5.73
N ASN A 6 76.64 39.91 6.71
CA ASN A 6 75.26 39.70 7.16
C ASN A 6 74.36 40.73 6.46
N ALA A 7 73.76 40.30 5.35
CA ALA A 7 72.76 41.08 4.63
C ALA A 7 71.40 40.90 5.31
N GLN A 8 70.84 42.03 5.74
CA GLN A 8 69.52 42.16 6.34
C GLN A 8 68.46 42.06 5.24
N LEU A 9 67.66 40.99 5.26
CA LEU A 9 66.50 40.84 4.40
C LEU A 9 65.25 41.31 5.16
N MET A 10 64.65 42.40 4.68
CA MET A 10 63.31 42.85 5.05
C MET A 10 62.29 41.78 4.66
N GLU A 11 61.47 41.33 5.62
CA GLU A 11 60.30 40.51 5.31
C GLU A 11 59.26 41.34 4.51
N ASN A 12 58.78 40.74 3.43
CA ASN A 12 57.83 41.31 2.49
C ASN A 12 56.40 41.25 3.08
N PRO A 13 55.68 42.37 3.22
CA PRO A 13 54.35 42.40 3.83
C PRO A 13 53.20 41.92 2.93
N PHE A 14 53.47 41.34 1.75
CA PHE A 14 52.45 40.88 0.79
C PHE A 14 52.18 39.36 0.78
N SER A 15 52.58 38.61 1.81
CA SER A 15 52.35 37.17 1.91
C SER A 15 50.95 36.78 2.43
N GLN A 16 49.88 37.40 1.88
CA GLN A 16 48.52 36.88 2.01
C GLN A 16 47.83 36.92 0.64
N GLN A 17 48.18 35.96 -0.21
CA GLN A 17 47.29 35.61 -1.32
C GLN A 17 46.07 34.90 -0.72
N PRO A 18 44.83 35.35 -0.99
CA PRO A 18 43.66 34.59 -0.61
C PRO A 18 43.71 33.23 -1.31
N GLN A 19 43.68 32.16 -0.50
CA GLN A 19 43.53 30.79 -0.99
C GLN A 19 42.30 30.74 -1.92
N PRO A 20 42.38 30.10 -3.10
CA PRO A 20 41.22 29.97 -3.96
C PRO A 20 40.11 29.28 -3.16
N ASN A 21 38.92 29.89 -3.15
CA ASN A 21 37.71 29.26 -2.62
C ASN A 21 37.56 27.89 -3.30
N VAL A 22 37.97 26.83 -2.58
CA VAL A 22 37.54 25.49 -2.91
C VAL A 22 36.05 25.54 -2.68
N ILE A 23 35.30 25.63 -3.77
CA ILE A 23 33.87 25.36 -3.77
C ILE A 23 33.81 23.93 -3.26
N HIS A 24 33.55 23.76 -1.97
CA HIS A 24 33.17 22.49 -1.42
C HIS A 24 31.84 22.24 -2.11
N VAL A 25 31.89 21.53 -3.25
CA VAL A 25 30.71 20.91 -3.82
C VAL A 25 30.36 19.88 -2.75
N SER A 26 29.59 20.33 -1.76
CA SER A 26 28.79 19.42 -0.97
C SER A 26 28.06 18.62 -2.01
N ASP A 27 28.40 17.34 -2.08
CA ASP A 27 27.58 16.30 -2.72
C ASP A 27 26.27 16.28 -1.92
N SER A 28 25.48 17.35 -2.07
CA SER A 28 24.05 17.34 -1.86
C SER A 28 23.56 16.45 -2.96
N ARG A 29 23.66 15.13 -2.71
CA ARG A 29 22.69 14.19 -3.25
C ARG A 29 21.36 14.83 -2.93
N ASP A 30 20.78 15.45 -3.96
CA ASP A 30 19.41 15.86 -3.94
C ASP A 30 18.67 14.67 -3.33
N GLU A 31 18.16 14.83 -2.11
CA GLU A 31 17.06 14.01 -1.66
C GLU A 31 15.99 14.27 -2.71
N ILE A 32 15.98 13.43 -3.75
CA ILE A 32 14.85 13.33 -4.64
C ILE A 32 13.73 13.02 -3.65
N ASN A 33 12.93 14.04 -3.37
CA ASN A 33 11.69 13.92 -2.64
C ASN A 33 10.79 13.11 -3.56
N GLU A 34 11.10 11.82 -3.67
CA GLU A 34 10.32 10.85 -4.41
C GLU A 34 8.95 10.95 -3.79
N ASP A 35 7.99 11.45 -4.57
CA ASP A 35 6.59 11.42 -4.17
C ASP A 35 6.34 10.03 -3.58
N PRO A 36 5.93 9.92 -2.31
CA PRO A 36 5.71 8.63 -1.65
C PRO A 36 4.83 7.68 -2.48
N MET A 37 4.01 8.23 -3.38
CA MET A 37 3.21 7.49 -4.36
C MET A 37 4.05 6.79 -5.45
N MET A 38 5.13 7.41 -5.93
CA MET A 38 6.00 6.88 -6.98
C MET A 38 6.76 5.63 -6.50
N ARG A 39 7.10 5.59 -5.21
CA ARG A 39 7.79 4.46 -4.57
C ARG A 39 7.08 3.12 -4.78
N TYR A 40 5.74 3.11 -4.83
CA TYR A 40 4.95 1.87 -4.96
C TYR A 40 4.43 1.58 -6.37
N ILE A 41 4.83 2.35 -7.39
CA ILE A 41 4.47 2.06 -8.79
C ILE A 41 4.83 0.62 -9.21
N PRO A 42 6.03 0.09 -8.92
CA PRO A 42 6.37 -1.28 -9.30
C PRO A 42 5.46 -2.31 -8.64
N LEU A 43 5.09 -2.07 -7.38
CA LEU A 43 4.20 -2.96 -6.62
C LEU A 43 2.77 -2.90 -7.16
N HIS A 44 2.29 -1.72 -7.51
CA HIS A 44 0.99 -1.53 -8.16
C HIS A 44 0.92 -2.28 -9.49
N LYS A 45 1.94 -2.13 -10.34
CA LYS A 45 2.04 -2.84 -11.63
C LYS A 45 2.04 -4.36 -11.41
N ALA A 46 2.82 -4.85 -10.44
CA ALA A 46 2.86 -6.27 -10.11
C ALA A 46 1.47 -6.82 -9.75
N ALA A 47 0.66 -6.11 -8.96
CA ALA A 47 -0.71 -6.54 -8.66
C ALA A 47 -1.63 -6.54 -9.89
N LEU A 48 -1.56 -5.53 -10.77
CA LEU A 48 -2.34 -5.48 -12.02
C LEU A 48 -1.94 -6.59 -13.02
N GLU A 49 -0.70 -7.03 -12.95
CA GLU A 49 -0.16 -8.11 -13.78
C GLU A 49 -0.34 -9.50 -13.16
N GLY A 50 -0.64 -9.56 -11.86
CA GLY A 50 -0.57 -10.78 -11.09
C GLY A 50 0.88 -11.26 -10.89
N ASP A 51 1.89 -10.41 -11.02
CA ASP A 51 3.29 -10.80 -10.84
C ASP A 51 3.64 -10.91 -9.34
N TRP A 52 3.31 -12.06 -8.76
CA TRP A 52 3.59 -12.34 -7.35
C TRP A 52 5.08 -12.29 -7.01
N GLU A 53 5.95 -12.79 -7.89
CA GLU A 53 7.39 -12.87 -7.63
C GLU A 53 8.03 -11.50 -7.53
N THR A 54 7.59 -10.54 -8.36
CA THR A 54 8.03 -9.15 -8.23
C THR A 54 7.53 -8.52 -6.93
N ALA A 55 6.27 -8.72 -6.56
CA ALA A 55 5.75 -8.21 -5.29
C ALA A 55 6.48 -8.80 -4.09
N LYS A 56 6.73 -10.11 -4.09
CA LYS A 56 7.46 -10.79 -3.02
C LYS A 56 8.88 -10.23 -2.83
N ARG A 57 9.62 -10.01 -3.92
CA ARG A 57 10.95 -9.38 -3.86
C ARG A 57 10.91 -7.97 -3.29
N ILE A 58 9.82 -7.22 -3.51
CA ILE A 58 9.63 -5.90 -2.90
C ILE A 58 9.38 -6.05 -1.40
N PHE A 59 8.53 -6.97 -0.96
CA PHE A 59 8.30 -7.22 0.47
C PHE A 59 9.56 -7.66 1.22
N ASP A 60 10.39 -8.50 0.58
CA ASP A 60 11.65 -8.98 1.16
C ASP A 60 12.63 -7.81 1.41
N ARG A 61 12.50 -6.70 0.68
CA ARG A 61 13.30 -5.47 0.84
C ARG A 61 12.63 -4.42 1.71
N ASP A 62 11.30 -4.35 1.67
CA ASP A 62 10.47 -3.38 2.34
C ASP A 62 9.22 -4.06 2.93
N PRO A 63 9.31 -4.59 4.17
CA PRO A 63 8.19 -5.25 4.82
C PRO A 63 6.95 -4.37 5.01
N GLN A 64 7.12 -3.03 5.08
CA GLN A 64 6.02 -2.07 5.24
C GLN A 64 5.18 -1.92 3.97
N ALA A 65 5.70 -2.38 2.83
CA ALA A 65 4.96 -2.37 1.56
C ALA A 65 3.69 -3.24 1.60
N LYS A 66 3.55 -4.17 2.57
CA LYS A 66 2.36 -5.00 2.78
C LYS A 66 1.13 -4.19 3.21
N SER A 67 1.33 -3.16 4.04
CA SER A 67 0.27 -2.30 4.60
C SER A 67 0.12 -0.97 3.84
N ALA A 68 1.08 -0.63 2.97
CA ALA A 68 1.11 0.66 2.29
C ALA A 68 -0.14 0.96 1.45
N ALA A 69 -0.57 2.21 1.50
CA ALA A 69 -1.45 2.79 0.51
C ALA A 69 -0.65 3.04 -0.78
N ILE A 70 -1.01 2.40 -1.89
CA ILE A 70 -0.22 2.41 -3.12
C ILE A 70 -0.82 3.28 -4.23
N ASN A 71 -1.92 4.01 -3.95
CA ASN A 71 -2.49 4.99 -4.87
C ASN A 71 -3.24 6.12 -4.12
N SER A 72 -3.70 7.13 -4.86
CA SER A 72 -4.38 8.33 -4.34
C SER A 72 -5.78 8.10 -3.77
N VAL A 73 -6.31 6.88 -3.89
CA VAL A 73 -7.56 6.43 -3.26
C VAL A 73 -7.28 5.74 -1.92
N GLY A 74 -6.01 5.45 -1.62
CA GLY A 74 -5.60 4.73 -0.44
C GLY A 74 -5.82 3.22 -0.54
N LEU A 75 -5.80 2.66 -1.75
CA LEU A 75 -5.88 1.21 -1.91
C LEU A 75 -4.60 0.57 -1.36
N THR A 76 -4.75 -0.48 -0.56
CA THR A 76 -3.62 -1.40 -0.31
C THR A 76 -3.42 -2.33 -1.50
N LEU A 77 -2.32 -3.07 -1.51
CA LEU A 77 -2.03 -4.01 -2.59
C LEU A 77 -3.12 -5.10 -2.74
N LEU A 78 -3.68 -5.57 -1.62
CA LEU A 78 -4.76 -6.55 -1.63
C LEU A 78 -6.00 -6.01 -2.36
N HIS A 79 -6.37 -4.74 -2.16
CA HIS A 79 -7.48 -4.13 -2.88
C HIS A 79 -7.25 -4.11 -4.38
N VAL A 80 -6.04 -3.71 -4.82
CA VAL A 80 -5.70 -3.65 -6.25
C VAL A 80 -5.73 -5.04 -6.89
N ALA A 81 -5.13 -6.04 -6.23
CA ALA A 81 -5.14 -7.42 -6.73
C ALA A 81 -6.57 -7.97 -6.84
N VAL A 82 -7.43 -7.72 -5.84
CA VAL A 82 -8.84 -8.12 -5.87
C VAL A 82 -9.60 -7.41 -7.00
N GLY A 83 -9.41 -6.10 -7.15
CA GLY A 83 -10.05 -5.29 -8.19
C GLY A 83 -9.62 -5.66 -9.61
N THR A 84 -8.42 -6.23 -9.78
CA THR A 84 -7.90 -6.71 -11.07
C THR A 84 -8.67 -7.93 -11.59
N GLY A 85 -9.37 -8.66 -10.72
CA GLY A 85 -10.18 -9.81 -11.11
C GLY A 85 -9.35 -11.08 -11.32
N LYS A 86 -9.83 -11.96 -12.19
CA LYS A 86 -9.31 -13.33 -12.36
C LYS A 86 -7.82 -13.41 -12.67
N LYS A 87 -7.26 -12.42 -13.39
CA LYS A 87 -5.83 -12.39 -13.77
C LYS A 87 -4.91 -12.43 -12.54
N ALA A 88 -5.32 -11.75 -11.45
CA ALA A 88 -4.54 -11.64 -10.23
C ALA A 88 -5.03 -12.60 -9.12
N ILE A 89 -5.85 -13.60 -9.43
CA ILE A 89 -6.46 -14.43 -8.36
C ILE A 89 -5.43 -15.25 -7.57
N HIS A 90 -4.38 -15.72 -8.25
CA HIS A 90 -3.27 -16.41 -7.60
C HIS A 90 -2.46 -15.45 -6.71
N PHE A 91 -2.29 -14.20 -7.16
CA PHE A 91 -1.69 -13.13 -6.36
C PHE A 91 -2.51 -12.88 -5.09
N VAL A 92 -3.84 -12.79 -5.20
CA VAL A 92 -4.75 -12.63 -4.04
C VAL A 92 -4.55 -13.78 -3.05
N ARG A 93 -4.52 -15.03 -3.53
CA ARG A 93 -4.32 -16.21 -2.67
C ARG A 93 -3.00 -16.12 -1.90
N ASN A 94 -1.90 -15.86 -2.60
CA ASN A 94 -0.57 -15.78 -1.99
C ASN A 94 -0.46 -14.61 -1.03
N MET A 95 -1.06 -13.45 -1.37
CA MET A 95 -1.06 -12.28 -0.49
C MET A 95 -1.83 -12.56 0.80
N VAL A 96 -3.01 -13.18 0.70
CA VAL A 96 -3.80 -13.55 1.88
C VAL A 96 -3.05 -14.57 2.74
N GLU A 97 -2.43 -15.58 2.15
CA GLU A 97 -1.60 -16.55 2.90
C GLU A 97 -0.43 -15.88 3.60
N LEU A 98 0.30 -14.98 2.91
CA LEU A 98 1.38 -14.21 3.51
C LEU A 98 0.89 -13.36 4.69
N ILE A 99 -0.27 -12.70 4.57
CA ILE A 99 -0.87 -11.92 5.66
C ILE A 99 -1.25 -12.82 6.84
N MET A 100 -1.81 -14.02 6.59
CA MET A 100 -2.18 -14.96 7.65
C MET A 100 -0.98 -15.53 8.42
N MET A 101 0.22 -15.51 7.83
CA MET A 101 1.45 -15.90 8.52
C MET A 101 1.97 -14.82 9.49
N ASP A 102 1.50 -13.58 9.33
CA ASP A 102 1.87 -12.43 10.16
C ASP A 102 0.89 -12.30 11.34
N ALA A 103 1.00 -13.21 12.32
CA ALA A 103 -0.01 -13.40 13.37
C ALA A 103 -0.36 -12.10 14.13
N ASP A 104 0.63 -11.21 14.32
CA ASP A 104 0.47 -9.96 15.07
C ASP A 104 -0.31 -8.90 14.27
N ASN A 105 -0.23 -8.92 12.93
CA ASN A 105 -0.79 -7.86 12.08
C ASN A 105 -1.88 -8.37 11.13
N CYS A 106 -2.19 -9.66 11.13
CA CYS A 106 -3.08 -10.27 10.13
C CYS A 106 -4.49 -9.66 10.13
N GLU A 107 -5.04 -9.32 11.30
CA GLU A 107 -6.34 -8.67 11.42
C GLU A 107 -6.31 -7.26 10.81
N GLU A 108 -5.32 -6.44 11.17
CA GLU A 108 -5.16 -5.09 10.63
C GLU A 108 -5.04 -5.11 9.10
N LEU A 109 -4.19 -5.99 8.56
CA LEU A 109 -3.92 -6.07 7.12
C LEU A 109 -5.11 -6.59 6.31
N MET A 110 -5.83 -7.60 6.82
CA MET A 110 -7.02 -8.13 6.13
C MET A 110 -8.23 -7.21 6.25
N MET A 111 -8.35 -6.48 7.35
CA MET A 111 -9.42 -5.52 7.60
C MET A 111 -9.05 -4.10 7.14
N ALA A 112 -7.91 -3.93 6.47
CA ALA A 112 -7.45 -2.65 5.96
C ALA A 112 -8.54 -2.00 5.09
N ARG A 113 -8.71 -0.69 5.27
CA ARG A 113 -9.76 0.10 4.63
C ARG A 113 -9.16 1.12 3.70
N THR A 114 -9.80 1.34 2.56
CA THR A 114 -9.46 2.45 1.68
C THR A 114 -9.66 3.79 2.39
N ILE A 115 -8.76 4.73 2.15
CA ILE A 115 -8.87 6.09 2.71
C ILE A 115 -10.18 6.73 2.23
N LYS A 116 -10.48 6.61 0.93
CA LYS A 116 -11.75 7.08 0.38
C LYS A 116 -12.82 6.00 0.54
N GLY A 117 -13.84 6.29 1.34
CA GLY A 117 -15.03 5.45 1.48
C GLY A 117 -14.91 4.24 2.40
N GLY A 118 -13.73 3.95 2.95
CA GLY A 118 -13.58 2.89 3.96
C GLY A 118 -13.89 1.49 3.45
N HIS A 119 -13.69 1.20 2.17
CA HIS A 119 -13.94 -0.13 1.61
C HIS A 119 -12.86 -1.10 2.08
N THR A 120 -13.26 -2.32 2.41
CA THR A 120 -12.32 -3.44 2.59
C THR A 120 -12.06 -4.15 1.25
N ALA A 121 -11.11 -5.08 1.24
CA ALA A 121 -10.89 -5.95 0.09
C ALA A 121 -12.18 -6.70 -0.33
N LEU A 122 -13.02 -7.12 0.63
CA LEU A 122 -14.28 -7.79 0.32
C LEU A 122 -15.33 -6.88 -0.34
N HIS A 123 -15.37 -5.59 0.03
CA HIS A 123 -16.17 -4.60 -0.72
C HIS A 123 -15.67 -4.45 -2.15
N THR A 124 -14.35 -4.48 -2.35
CA THR A 124 -13.78 -4.41 -3.70
C THR A 124 -14.18 -5.64 -4.51
N ALA A 125 -14.10 -6.84 -3.93
CA ALA A 125 -14.56 -8.07 -4.60
C ALA A 125 -16.04 -8.00 -4.97
N ALA A 126 -16.87 -7.48 -4.07
CA ALA A 126 -18.29 -7.25 -4.30
C ALA A 126 -18.55 -6.23 -5.42
N HIS A 127 -17.77 -5.15 -5.49
CA HIS A 127 -17.88 -4.08 -6.49
C HIS A 127 -17.46 -4.53 -7.90
N VAL A 128 -16.53 -5.48 -8.05
CA VAL A 128 -16.01 -5.91 -9.37
C VAL A 128 -16.50 -7.30 -9.81
N ASP A 129 -17.49 -7.86 -9.12
CA ASP A 129 -17.98 -9.25 -9.27
C ASP A 129 -16.87 -10.33 -9.21
N ASN A 130 -15.86 -10.13 -8.37
CA ASN A 130 -14.79 -11.10 -8.18
C ASN A 130 -15.15 -12.14 -7.10
N THR A 131 -16.08 -13.04 -7.44
CA THR A 131 -16.60 -14.07 -6.53
C THR A 131 -15.50 -14.99 -5.98
N GLU A 132 -14.47 -15.30 -6.78
CA GLU A 132 -13.39 -16.18 -6.34
C GLU A 132 -12.53 -15.51 -5.26
N ALA A 133 -12.23 -14.23 -5.41
CA ALA A 133 -11.55 -13.47 -4.35
C ALA A 133 -12.44 -13.33 -3.11
N ALA A 134 -13.75 -13.10 -3.28
CA ALA A 134 -14.69 -13.06 -2.15
C ALA A 134 -14.65 -14.37 -1.35
N ILE A 135 -14.63 -15.53 -2.03
CA ILE A 135 -14.50 -16.84 -1.38
C ILE A 135 -13.19 -16.95 -0.59
N ILE A 136 -12.06 -16.56 -1.18
CA ILE A 136 -10.75 -16.60 -0.49
C ILE A 136 -10.77 -15.74 0.77
N LEU A 137 -11.26 -14.50 0.66
CA LEU A 137 -11.29 -13.54 1.77
C LEU A 137 -12.18 -14.01 2.91
N VAL A 138 -13.42 -14.45 2.61
CA VAL A 138 -14.39 -14.90 3.62
C VAL A 138 -13.93 -16.19 4.29
N ASN A 139 -13.35 -17.14 3.54
CA ASN A 139 -12.84 -18.38 4.13
C ASN A 139 -11.73 -18.15 5.16
N ARG A 140 -10.94 -17.09 4.99
CA ARG A 140 -9.85 -16.74 5.90
C ARG A 140 -10.28 -15.80 7.01
N MET A 141 -11.22 -14.89 6.74
CA MET A 141 -11.72 -13.92 7.72
C MET A 141 -13.22 -13.62 7.54
N PRO A 142 -14.10 -14.49 8.05
CA PRO A 142 -15.56 -14.37 7.86
C PRO A 142 -16.14 -13.05 8.37
N ARG A 143 -15.54 -12.43 9.40
CA ARG A 143 -16.00 -11.17 9.98
C ARG A 143 -16.01 -10.00 8.98
N GLN A 144 -15.25 -10.09 7.87
CA GLN A 144 -15.30 -9.10 6.79
C GLN A 144 -16.71 -8.95 6.19
N LEU A 145 -17.55 -9.99 6.25
CA LEU A 145 -18.95 -9.95 5.80
C LEU A 145 -19.76 -8.85 6.50
N TYR A 146 -19.38 -8.51 7.73
CA TYR A 146 -20.08 -7.59 8.62
C TYR A 146 -19.29 -6.32 8.88
N SER A 147 -18.36 -5.97 7.99
CA SER A 147 -17.62 -4.71 8.06
C SER A 147 -18.37 -3.66 7.23
N PRO A 148 -18.94 -2.60 7.84
CA PRO A 148 -19.63 -1.55 7.07
C PRO A 148 -18.62 -0.58 6.47
N ASN A 149 -18.82 -0.11 5.24
CA ASN A 149 -18.01 0.98 4.66
C ASN A 149 -18.33 2.34 5.31
N ASN A 150 -17.54 3.38 4.98
CA ASN A 150 -17.70 4.73 5.55
C ASN A 150 -18.61 5.63 4.71
N ILE A 151 -19.24 5.13 3.65
CA ILE A 151 -20.08 5.95 2.76
C ILE A 151 -21.54 5.92 3.22
N ARG A 152 -22.11 4.72 3.38
CA ARG A 152 -23.52 4.50 3.74
C ARG A 152 -23.70 3.45 4.84
N ASN A 153 -22.59 3.05 5.47
CA ASN A 153 -22.51 1.85 6.30
C ASN A 153 -22.91 0.58 5.52
N ASP A 154 -22.60 0.55 4.22
CA ASP A 154 -22.93 -0.60 3.39
C ASP A 154 -21.97 -1.74 3.71
N PHE A 155 -22.52 -2.95 3.91
CA PHE A 155 -21.73 -4.17 3.97
C PHE A 155 -21.35 -4.63 2.55
N PRO A 156 -20.41 -5.57 2.40
CA PRO A 156 -20.06 -6.11 1.08
C PRO A 156 -21.26 -6.66 0.31
N VAL A 157 -22.25 -7.25 0.99
CA VAL A 157 -23.49 -7.74 0.35
C VAL A 157 -24.31 -6.61 -0.26
N HIS A 158 -24.44 -5.46 0.42
CA HIS A 158 -25.12 -4.28 -0.12
C HIS A 158 -24.38 -3.73 -1.34
N THR A 159 -23.04 -3.76 -1.30
CA THR A 159 -22.22 -3.35 -2.46
C THR A 159 -22.50 -4.26 -3.67
N ALA A 160 -22.49 -5.58 -3.51
CA ALA A 160 -22.78 -6.49 -4.61
C ALA A 160 -24.21 -6.31 -5.16
N ALA A 161 -25.18 -6.03 -4.29
CA ALA A 161 -26.57 -5.74 -4.67
C ALA A 161 -26.68 -4.42 -5.46
N LEU A 162 -26.05 -3.34 -4.99
CA LEU A 162 -26.05 -2.03 -5.63
C LEU A 162 -25.58 -2.08 -7.09
N PHE A 163 -24.56 -2.90 -7.37
CA PHE A 163 -24.00 -3.06 -8.71
C PHE A 163 -24.59 -4.23 -9.50
N SER A 164 -25.63 -4.89 -8.98
CA SER A 164 -26.28 -6.04 -9.63
C SER A 164 -25.33 -7.21 -9.95
N HIS A 165 -24.30 -7.41 -9.13
CA HIS A 165 -23.29 -8.45 -9.29
C HIS A 165 -23.79 -9.79 -8.75
N LYS A 166 -24.70 -10.40 -9.51
CA LYS A 166 -25.49 -11.58 -9.13
C LYS A 166 -24.64 -12.71 -8.54
N ARG A 167 -23.50 -13.05 -9.14
CA ARG A 167 -22.69 -14.20 -8.69
C ARG A 167 -22.11 -13.96 -7.31
N THR A 168 -21.48 -12.80 -7.13
CA THR A 168 -20.89 -12.43 -5.85
C THR A 168 -21.96 -12.14 -4.80
N LEU A 169 -23.08 -11.51 -5.18
CA LEU A 169 -24.23 -11.28 -4.30
C LEU A 169 -24.79 -12.61 -3.74
N LEU A 170 -25.05 -13.59 -4.60
CA LEU A 170 -25.58 -14.89 -4.16
C LEU A 170 -24.61 -15.61 -3.22
N TYR A 171 -23.30 -15.54 -3.52
CA TYR A 171 -22.28 -16.09 -2.62
C TYR A 171 -22.29 -15.41 -1.25
N LEU A 172 -22.31 -14.07 -1.22
CA LEU A 172 -22.29 -13.32 0.03
C LEU A 172 -23.57 -13.56 0.85
N LEU A 173 -24.74 -13.61 0.23
CA LEU A 173 -26.00 -13.97 0.89
C LEU A 173 -25.95 -15.37 1.51
N GLN A 174 -25.32 -16.34 0.83
CA GLN A 174 -25.16 -17.70 1.36
C GLN A 174 -24.14 -17.76 2.50
N ALA A 175 -23.08 -16.95 2.43
CA ALA A 175 -22.02 -16.92 3.44
C ALA A 175 -22.44 -16.19 4.72
N THR A 176 -23.33 -15.20 4.61
CA THR A 176 -23.96 -14.51 5.74
C THR A 176 -24.90 -15.46 6.48
N LYS A 177 -24.49 -15.93 7.67
CA LYS A 177 -25.26 -16.86 8.50
C LYS A 177 -26.11 -16.17 9.57
N GLU A 178 -25.78 -14.93 9.91
CA GLU A 178 -26.46 -14.17 10.96
C GLU A 178 -27.27 -13.04 10.33
N GLN A 179 -28.57 -12.99 10.64
CA GLN A 179 -29.48 -11.92 10.23
C GLN A 179 -29.35 -10.68 11.13
N THR A 180 -28.70 -10.82 12.28
CA THR A 180 -28.70 -9.85 13.39
C THR A 180 -27.74 -8.64 13.30
N PRO A 181 -26.62 -8.63 12.54
CA PRO A 181 -25.77 -7.44 12.46
C PRO A 181 -26.38 -6.32 11.59
N TYR A 182 -27.52 -6.57 10.95
CA TYR A 182 -28.25 -5.59 10.15
C TYR A 182 -29.30 -4.81 10.97
N ASP A 183 -29.57 -5.19 12.22
CA ASP A 183 -30.67 -4.68 13.05
C ASP A 183 -30.46 -3.26 13.60
N CYS A 184 -29.24 -2.70 13.54
CA CYS A 184 -28.96 -1.34 14.07
C CYS A 184 -29.01 -0.22 13.03
N TYR A 185 -29.37 -0.54 11.78
CA TYR A 185 -29.56 0.45 10.72
C TYR A 185 -31.02 0.40 10.31
N ASP A 186 -31.77 1.46 10.62
CA ASP A 186 -33.21 1.61 10.36
C ASP A 186 -33.66 0.89 9.07
N GLY A 187 -34.40 -0.20 9.27
CA GLY A 187 -35.31 -0.84 8.32
C GLY A 187 -34.76 -1.19 6.92
N LEU A 188 -34.59 -2.49 6.66
CA LEU A 188 -34.53 -3.08 5.31
C LEU A 188 -33.77 -2.23 4.27
N ARG A 189 -32.44 -2.12 4.41
CA ARG A 189 -31.60 -1.72 3.26
C ARG A 189 -31.21 -2.93 2.43
N LEU A 190 -32.24 -3.64 1.99
CA LEU A 190 -32.31 -4.73 1.02
C LEU A 190 -31.57 -6.04 1.37
N LEU A 191 -32.25 -7.19 1.54
CA LEU A 191 -33.56 -7.65 0.99
C LEU A 191 -34.76 -6.70 1.07
#